data_AF-A0A9E0THN2-F1
#
_entry.id   AF-A0A9E0THN2-F1
#
_cell.length_a   1.000
_cell.length_b   1.000
_cell.length_c   1.000
_cell.angle_alpha   90.00
_cell.angle_beta   90.00
_cell.angle_gamma   90.00
#
_symmetry.space_group_name_H-M   'P 1'
#
loop_
_entity.id
_entity.type
_entity.pdbx_description
1 polymer ?
#
loop_
_entity_poly.entity_id
_entity_poly.type
_entity_poly.pdbx_seq_one_letter_code
_entity_poly.pdbx_strand_id
1 'polypeptide(L)'
;MATDAPQRRYRAPCPGCGAPVEFLSAQSTHAVCGYCHSTVVRSGEVLQRIGKMAEVFDDHSPLQLGAAGRIDGQGFTLIGRLQYQGGEGRWAEWNALLQDGSTATLGEDNGAYVFTREAAVPDALPPADAWQVGRSATLAGKAFSVAAAGPAQLVAAQGELPRLAPLGQPFAMVELRSEDGEVLSIDYALQPPRVERGRSVRLEDLQLTGLADDAVKQEGARQFACPNCGAPVLVKLDSTKSITCPTCASLITL
;
A
#
# COMPACT_ATOMS: atom_id res chain seq x y z
N MET A 1 11.84 -32.29 -0.98
CA MET A 1 10.52 -32.19 -1.62
C MET A 1 9.63 -31.40 -0.68
N ALA A 2 9.41 -30.11 -0.95
CA ALA A 2 8.49 -29.29 -0.16
C ALA A 2 7.08 -29.66 -0.61
N THR A 3 6.31 -30.29 0.28
CA THR A 3 4.89 -30.54 0.08
C THR A 3 4.16 -29.21 0.02
N ASP A 4 3.62 -28.91 -1.16
CA ASP A 4 2.67 -27.85 -1.44
C ASP A 4 1.46 -28.03 -0.51
N ALA A 5 1.42 -27.28 0.60
CA ALA A 5 0.27 -27.30 1.48
C ALA A 5 -0.87 -26.61 0.74
N PRO A 6 -1.97 -27.30 0.40
CA PRO A 6 -3.06 -26.67 -0.33
C PRO A 6 -3.58 -25.50 0.49
N GLN A 7 -3.40 -24.28 -0.02
CA GLN A 7 -3.92 -23.06 0.58
C GLN A 7 -5.43 -23.27 0.75
N ARG A 8 -5.87 -23.51 1.99
CA ARG A 8 -7.28 -23.74 2.31
C ARG A 8 -8.03 -22.44 2.15
N ARG A 9 -8.53 -22.20 0.94
CA ARG A 9 -9.52 -21.15 0.65
C ARG A 9 -10.73 -21.38 1.54
N TYR A 10 -11.00 -20.45 2.42
CA TYR A 10 -12.18 -20.49 3.28
C TYR A 10 -13.22 -19.51 2.75
N ARG A 11 -14.44 -19.98 2.54
CA ARG A 11 -15.55 -19.17 2.04
C ARG A 11 -16.76 -19.37 2.93
N ALA A 12 -17.34 -18.28 3.40
CA ALA A 12 -18.53 -18.31 4.24
C ALA A 12 -19.42 -17.09 3.98
N PRO A 13 -20.73 -17.18 4.29
CA PRO A 13 -21.64 -16.06 4.14
C PRO A 13 -21.27 -14.92 5.10
N CYS A 14 -21.31 -13.69 4.60
CA CYS A 14 -21.12 -12.48 5.39
C CYS A 14 -22.19 -12.41 6.50
N PRO A 15 -21.82 -12.28 7.78
CA PRO A 15 -22.81 -12.14 8.86
C PRO A 15 -23.68 -10.88 8.74
N GLY A 16 -23.28 -9.89 7.93
CA GLY A 16 -24.04 -8.66 7.71
C GLY A 16 -25.09 -8.72 6.61
N CYS A 17 -24.86 -9.47 5.53
CA CYS A 17 -25.76 -9.48 4.36
C CYS A 17 -25.96 -10.85 3.68
N GLY A 18 -25.27 -11.90 4.13
CA GLY A 18 -25.31 -13.23 3.53
C GLY A 18 -24.48 -13.42 2.25
N ALA A 19 -24.00 -12.35 1.62
CA ALA A 19 -23.12 -12.44 0.45
C ALA A 19 -21.80 -13.14 0.78
N PRO A 20 -21.14 -13.80 -0.18
CA PRO A 20 -19.92 -14.55 0.11
C PRO A 20 -18.76 -13.65 0.54
N VAL A 21 -18.02 -14.11 1.55
CA VAL A 21 -16.73 -13.56 1.96
C VAL A 21 -15.70 -14.69 1.84
N GLU A 22 -14.58 -14.39 1.20
CA GLU A 22 -13.50 -15.33 0.92
C GLU A 22 -12.25 -14.95 1.69
N PHE A 23 -11.52 -15.97 2.13
CA PHE A 23 -10.21 -15.90 2.76
C PHE A 23 -9.30 -16.84 1.98
N LEU A 24 -8.52 -16.27 1.07
CA LEU A 24 -7.51 -16.95 0.27
C LEU A 24 -6.27 -17.27 1.10
N SER A 25 -5.86 -16.37 2.00
CA SER A 25 -4.74 -16.60 2.90
C SER A 25 -5.19 -17.20 4.23
N ALA A 26 -4.44 -18.22 4.70
CA ALA A 26 -4.62 -18.74 6.06
C ALA A 26 -4.21 -17.72 7.14
N GLN A 27 -3.44 -16.69 6.78
CA GLN A 27 -2.99 -15.63 7.69
C GLN A 27 -4.00 -14.48 7.77
N SER A 28 -4.97 -14.41 6.86
CA SER A 28 -6.03 -13.41 6.89
C SER A 28 -6.95 -13.65 8.09
N THR A 29 -6.98 -12.69 9.01
CA THR A 29 -7.88 -12.71 10.17
C THR A 29 -9.12 -11.84 9.93
N HIS A 30 -9.03 -10.89 9.01
CA HIS A 30 -10.10 -9.97 8.67
C HIS A 30 -10.41 -9.99 7.17
N ALA A 31 -11.66 -9.69 6.84
CA ALA A 31 -12.07 -9.38 5.48
C ALA A 31 -13.14 -8.28 5.50
N VAL A 32 -13.09 -7.39 4.53
CA VAL A 32 -14.17 -6.40 4.29
C VAL A 32 -15.06 -6.94 3.18
N CYS A 33 -16.34 -7.15 3.49
CA CYS A 33 -17.30 -7.67 2.51
C CYS A 33 -17.49 -6.67 1.37
N GLY A 34 -17.16 -7.07 0.14
CA GLY A 34 -17.29 -6.22 -1.06
C GLY A 34 -18.73 -5.87 -1.47
N TYR A 35 -19.75 -6.38 -0.76
CA TYR A 35 -21.16 -6.10 -1.05
C TYR A 35 -21.81 -5.11 -0.09
N CYS A 36 -21.52 -5.21 1.21
CA CYS A 36 -22.17 -4.40 2.25
C CYS A 36 -21.18 -3.65 3.15
N HIS A 37 -19.87 -3.78 2.88
CA HIS A 37 -18.77 -3.19 3.63
C HIS A 37 -18.74 -3.60 5.11
N SER A 38 -19.35 -4.73 5.47
CA SER A 38 -19.19 -5.27 6.81
C SER A 38 -17.74 -5.70 7.02
N THR A 39 -17.14 -5.21 8.11
CA THR A 39 -15.86 -5.71 8.59
C THR A 39 -16.10 -7.03 9.30
N VAL A 40 -15.53 -8.10 8.77
CA VAL A 40 -15.70 -9.46 9.25
C VAL A 40 -14.38 -9.94 9.82
N VAL A 41 -14.42 -10.50 11.03
CA VAL A 41 -13.30 -11.18 11.66
C VAL A 41 -13.54 -12.68 11.66
N ARG A 42 -12.48 -13.44 11.44
CA ARG A 42 -12.46 -14.88 11.58
C ARG A 42 -12.00 -15.25 12.99
N SER A 43 -12.90 -15.83 13.78
CA SER A 43 -12.59 -16.37 15.11
C SER A 43 -12.73 -17.89 15.07
N GLY A 44 -11.61 -18.57 14.78
CA GLY A 44 -11.59 -20.01 14.51
C GLY A 44 -12.36 -20.37 13.24
N GLU A 45 -13.49 -21.07 13.39
CA GLU A 45 -14.37 -21.50 12.30
C GLU A 45 -15.57 -20.59 12.07
N VAL A 46 -15.78 -19.60 12.96
CA VAL A 46 -16.94 -18.71 12.91
C VAL A 46 -16.52 -17.33 12.39
N LEU A 47 -17.30 -16.81 11.43
CA LEU A 47 -17.21 -15.42 11.01
C LEU A 47 -18.10 -14.55 11.88
N GLN A 48 -17.54 -13.45 12.37
CA GLN A 48 -18.26 -12.46 13.16
C GLN A 48 -18.16 -11.09 12.50
N ARG A 49 -19.26 -10.35 12.48
CA ARG A 49 -19.25 -8.95 12.05
C ARG A 49 -18.83 -8.09 13.25
N ILE A 50 -17.79 -7.30 13.08
CA ILE A 50 -17.27 -6.39 14.11
C ILE A 50 -17.53 -4.91 13.79
N GLY A 51 -18.05 -4.61 12.60
CA GLY A 51 -18.37 -3.24 12.22
C GLY A 51 -18.78 -3.09 10.76
N LYS A 52 -18.72 -1.84 10.30
CA LYS A 52 -18.85 -1.48 8.88
C LYS A 52 -17.65 -0.59 8.53
N MET A 53 -16.93 -0.96 7.48
CA MET A 53 -15.79 -0.21 6.96
C MET A 53 -16.26 0.96 6.09
N ALA A 54 -15.48 2.02 6.05
CA ALA A 54 -15.69 3.10 5.10
C ALA A 54 -15.37 2.62 3.68
N GLU A 55 -16.00 3.26 2.69
CA GLU A 55 -15.65 3.02 1.29
C GLU A 55 -14.26 3.57 1.00
N VAL A 56 -13.51 2.80 0.22
CA VAL A 56 -12.24 3.24 -0.36
C VAL A 56 -12.55 4.39 -1.31
N PHE A 57 -11.89 5.53 -1.12
CA PHE A 57 -12.03 6.65 -2.05
C PHE A 57 -11.14 6.42 -3.27
N ASP A 58 -11.58 6.94 -4.42
CA ASP A 58 -10.76 6.95 -5.64
C ASP A 58 -9.50 7.78 -5.40
N ASP A 59 -8.36 7.12 -5.48
CA ASP A 59 -7.03 7.70 -5.38
C ASP A 59 -6.21 7.47 -6.65
N HIS A 60 -6.89 7.13 -7.75
CA HIS A 60 -6.30 6.90 -9.08
C HIS A 60 -5.16 5.87 -9.09
N SER A 61 -5.13 4.97 -8.11
CA SER A 61 -4.14 3.89 -8.09
C SER A 61 -4.34 2.97 -9.29
N PRO A 62 -3.25 2.57 -9.98
CA PRO A 62 -3.31 1.52 -11.00
C PRO A 62 -3.62 0.15 -10.41
N LEU A 63 -3.39 -0.03 -9.12
CA LEU A 63 -3.53 -1.30 -8.43
C LEU A 63 -4.99 -1.52 -8.06
N GLN A 64 -5.42 -2.78 -8.09
CA GLN A 64 -6.74 -3.22 -7.65
C GLN A 64 -6.66 -4.60 -7.03
N LEU A 65 -7.71 -4.99 -6.28
CA LEU A 65 -7.82 -6.34 -5.75
C LEU A 65 -7.82 -7.35 -6.90
N GLY A 66 -7.06 -8.44 -6.73
CA GLY A 66 -6.85 -9.46 -7.76
C GLY A 66 -5.70 -9.18 -8.72
N ALA A 67 -5.13 -7.95 -8.74
CA ALA A 67 -3.92 -7.68 -9.51
C ALA A 67 -2.78 -8.60 -9.06
N ALA A 68 -2.03 -9.14 -10.02
CA ALA A 68 -0.98 -10.13 -9.77
C ALA A 68 0.34 -9.70 -10.39
N GLY A 69 1.45 -10.04 -9.74
CA GLY A 69 2.79 -9.67 -10.17
C GLY A 69 3.85 -10.64 -9.67
N ARG A 70 5.12 -10.25 -9.81
CA ARG A 70 6.28 -11.01 -9.36
C ARG A 70 7.26 -10.13 -8.61
N ILE A 71 7.85 -10.66 -7.55
CA ILE A 71 8.92 -10.04 -6.77
C ILE A 71 10.00 -11.08 -6.50
N ASP A 72 11.26 -10.77 -6.83
CA ASP A 72 12.41 -11.67 -6.63
C ASP A 72 12.17 -13.10 -7.20
N GLY A 73 11.46 -13.19 -8.34
CA GLY A 73 11.10 -14.45 -9.00
C GLY A 73 9.85 -15.15 -8.46
N GLN A 74 9.33 -14.72 -7.30
CA GLN A 74 8.13 -15.27 -6.65
C GLN A 74 6.86 -14.54 -7.10
N GLY A 75 5.79 -15.27 -7.41
CA GLY A 75 4.50 -14.68 -7.75
C GLY A 75 3.74 -14.17 -6.52
N PHE A 76 2.94 -13.13 -6.71
CA PHE A 76 2.01 -12.62 -5.69
C PHE A 76 0.68 -12.15 -6.28
N THR A 77 -0.34 -12.02 -5.43
CA THR A 77 -1.65 -11.45 -5.77
C THR A 77 -2.09 -10.46 -4.70
N LEU A 78 -2.58 -9.29 -5.09
CA LEU A 78 -3.12 -8.29 -4.16
C LEU A 78 -4.51 -8.74 -3.69
N ILE A 79 -4.64 -9.07 -2.41
CA ILE A 79 -5.87 -9.62 -1.81
C ILE A 79 -6.55 -8.65 -0.84
N GLY A 80 -5.86 -7.58 -0.44
CA GLY A 80 -6.43 -6.55 0.41
C GLY A 80 -5.77 -5.19 0.19
N ARG A 81 -6.41 -4.14 0.70
CA ARG A 81 -5.91 -2.76 0.68
C ARG A 81 -6.33 -2.05 1.94
N LEU A 82 -5.41 -1.29 2.53
CA LEU A 82 -5.67 -0.32 3.58
C LEU A 82 -5.36 1.07 3.04
N GLN A 83 -6.18 2.06 3.36
CA GLN A 83 -5.88 3.47 3.14
C GLN A 83 -5.68 4.13 4.49
N TYR A 84 -4.60 4.88 4.61
CA TYR A 84 -4.25 5.61 5.82
C TYR A 84 -4.25 7.11 5.58
N GLN A 85 -4.40 7.85 6.66
CA GLN A 85 -4.20 9.30 6.72
C GLN A 85 -3.20 9.59 7.81
N GLY A 86 -2.13 10.32 7.47
CA GLY A 86 -1.18 10.90 8.41
C GLY A 86 -1.14 12.41 8.30
N GLY A 87 -0.21 13.04 9.02
CA GLY A 87 -0.05 14.50 9.00
C GLY A 87 0.34 15.07 7.64
N GLU A 88 1.11 14.31 6.85
CA GLU A 88 1.69 14.78 5.57
C GLU A 88 0.89 14.34 4.34
N GLY A 89 -0.09 13.46 4.49
CA GLY A 89 -0.86 12.97 3.36
C GLY A 89 -1.56 11.64 3.61
N ARG A 90 -1.98 11.01 2.51
CA ARG A 90 -2.58 9.69 2.50
C ARG A 90 -1.71 8.75 1.67
N TRP A 91 -1.66 7.50 2.08
CA TRP A 91 -1.03 6.43 1.34
C TRP A 91 -1.91 5.19 1.41
N ALA A 92 -1.63 4.23 0.54
CA ALA A 92 -2.25 2.92 0.55
C ALA A 92 -1.22 1.84 0.87
N GLU A 93 -1.66 0.80 1.57
CA GLU A 93 -0.91 -0.43 1.76
C GLU A 93 -1.71 -1.59 1.18
N TRP A 94 -1.15 -2.26 0.18
CA TRP A 94 -1.76 -3.42 -0.45
C TRP A 94 -1.24 -4.70 0.19
N ASN A 95 -2.15 -5.53 0.70
CA ASN A 95 -1.83 -6.86 1.22
C ASN A 95 -1.64 -7.84 0.05
N ALA A 96 -0.42 -8.32 -0.13
CA ALA A 96 -0.03 -9.24 -1.18
C ALA A 96 0.10 -10.67 -0.64
N LEU A 97 -0.65 -11.61 -1.20
CA LEU A 97 -0.49 -13.04 -0.98
C LEU A 97 0.61 -13.58 -1.88
N LEU A 98 1.69 -14.10 -1.30
CA LEU A 98 2.79 -14.73 -2.02
C LEU A 98 2.45 -16.19 -2.35
N GLN A 99 3.13 -16.73 -3.37
CA GLN A 99 2.93 -18.11 -3.84
C GLN A 99 3.18 -19.17 -2.75
N ASP A 100 4.05 -18.89 -1.77
CA ASP A 100 4.31 -19.79 -0.63
C ASP A 100 3.25 -19.71 0.48
N GLY A 101 2.22 -18.86 0.31
CA GLY A 101 1.16 -18.63 1.28
C GLY A 101 1.51 -17.60 2.36
N SER A 102 2.70 -17.00 2.33
CA SER A 102 3.01 -15.85 3.16
C SER A 102 2.38 -14.57 2.64
N THR A 103 2.29 -13.54 3.48
CA THR A 103 1.83 -12.21 3.08
C THR A 103 2.98 -11.20 3.04
N ALA A 104 2.82 -10.18 2.22
CA ALA A 104 3.72 -9.05 2.07
C ALA A 104 2.90 -7.76 1.90
N THR A 105 3.56 -6.61 2.00
CA THR A 105 2.93 -5.30 1.79
C THR A 105 3.53 -4.63 0.57
N LEU A 106 2.69 -4.13 -0.33
CA LEU A 106 3.08 -3.16 -1.35
C LEU A 106 2.51 -1.80 -0.93
N GLY A 107 3.35 -0.97 -0.32
CA GLY A 107 3.04 0.41 0.02
C GLY A 107 3.06 1.29 -1.23
N GLU A 108 2.09 2.20 -1.31
CA GLU A 108 1.90 3.16 -2.39
C GLU A 108 1.68 4.56 -1.81
N ASP A 109 2.59 5.48 -2.11
CA ASP A 109 2.51 6.87 -1.70
C ASP A 109 2.98 7.77 -2.85
N ASN A 110 2.06 8.58 -3.39
CA ASN A 110 2.35 9.56 -4.45
C ASN A 110 3.14 9.00 -5.65
N GLY A 111 2.83 7.76 -6.08
CA GLY A 111 3.48 7.07 -7.20
C GLY A 111 4.84 6.43 -6.86
N ALA A 112 5.29 6.54 -5.60
CA ALA A 112 6.40 5.74 -5.08
C ALA A 112 5.87 4.45 -4.46
N TYR A 113 6.63 3.37 -4.65
CA TYR A 113 6.24 2.04 -4.17
C TYR A 113 7.34 1.41 -3.33
N VAL A 114 6.93 0.78 -2.23
CA VAL A 114 7.82 -0.01 -1.36
C VAL A 114 7.22 -1.39 -1.17
N PHE A 115 8.00 -2.42 -1.45
CA PHE A 115 7.59 -3.80 -1.19
C PHE A 115 8.29 -4.31 0.05
N THR A 116 7.53 -4.66 1.08
CA THR A 116 8.03 -5.13 2.38
C THR A 116 7.43 -6.48 2.77
N ARG A 117 8.12 -7.19 3.65
CA ARG A 117 7.67 -8.45 4.26
C ARG A 117 7.77 -8.32 5.79
N GLU A 118 6.95 -9.06 6.52
CA GLU A 118 7.01 -9.10 7.98
C GLU A 118 8.41 -9.52 8.44
N ALA A 119 8.94 -8.79 9.42
CA ALA A 119 10.26 -9.01 10.01
C ALA A 119 10.11 -9.20 11.52
N ALA A 120 11.11 -9.87 12.11
CA ALA A 120 11.15 -10.02 13.56
C ALA A 120 11.23 -8.64 14.23
N VAL A 121 10.45 -8.46 15.30
CA VAL A 121 10.52 -7.25 16.13
C VAL A 121 11.86 -7.25 16.86
N PRO A 122 12.70 -6.20 16.71
CA PRO A 122 13.95 -6.10 17.46
C PRO A 122 13.70 -6.07 18.97
N ASP A 123 14.54 -6.76 19.75
CA ASP A 123 14.40 -6.87 21.22
C ASP A 123 14.34 -5.50 21.93
N ALA A 124 15.04 -4.50 21.39
CA ALA A 124 15.10 -3.15 21.93
C ALA A 124 14.51 -2.12 20.95
N LEU A 125 13.29 -2.37 20.47
CA LEU A 125 12.57 -1.40 19.65
C LEU A 125 12.19 -0.16 20.47
N PRO A 126 12.58 1.06 20.06
CA PRO A 126 12.17 2.29 20.75
C PRO A 126 10.64 2.45 20.81
N PRO A 127 10.11 3.11 21.85
CA PRO A 127 8.71 3.53 21.85
C PRO A 127 8.46 4.55 20.73
N ALA A 128 7.19 4.68 20.34
CA ALA A 128 6.78 5.51 19.21
C ALA A 128 7.20 6.99 19.29
N ASP A 129 7.26 7.56 20.50
CA ASP A 129 7.60 8.96 20.75
C ASP A 129 9.12 9.24 20.76
N ALA A 130 9.96 8.21 20.72
CA ALA A 130 11.41 8.35 20.67
C ALA A 130 11.95 8.65 19.25
N TRP A 131 11.13 8.45 18.23
CA TRP A 131 11.53 8.64 16.83
C TRP A 131 11.51 10.11 16.42
N GLN A 132 12.57 10.55 15.75
CA GLN A 132 12.71 11.91 15.24
C GLN A 132 13.15 11.85 13.78
N VAL A 133 12.36 12.42 12.89
CA VAL A 133 12.67 12.49 11.45
C VAL A 133 14.05 13.12 11.22
N GLY A 134 14.82 12.54 10.30
CA GLY A 134 16.19 12.95 9.98
C GLY A 134 17.27 12.45 10.95
N ARG A 135 16.91 11.88 12.11
CA ARG A 135 17.90 11.25 13.00
C ARG A 135 18.28 9.86 12.51
N SER A 136 19.50 9.45 12.84
CA SER A 136 19.93 8.06 12.65
C SER A 136 19.51 7.18 13.83
N ALA A 137 19.21 5.93 13.53
CA ALA A 137 18.97 4.88 14.52
C ALA A 137 19.67 3.58 14.09
N THR A 138 20.08 2.78 15.07
CA THR A 138 20.66 1.46 14.81
C THR A 138 19.70 0.40 15.31
N LEU A 139 19.24 -0.47 14.40
CA LEU A 139 18.33 -1.57 14.69
C LEU A 139 18.96 -2.88 14.23
N ALA A 140 19.04 -3.85 15.14
CA ALA A 140 19.69 -5.15 14.88
C ALA A 140 21.09 -5.02 14.23
N GLY A 141 21.88 -4.03 14.66
CA GLY A 141 23.24 -3.78 14.16
C GLY A 141 23.32 -3.05 12.82
N LYS A 142 22.20 -2.67 12.19
CA LYS A 142 22.17 -1.90 10.94
C LYS A 142 21.76 -0.45 11.19
N ALA A 143 22.46 0.48 10.55
CA ALA A 143 22.17 1.90 10.62
C ALA A 143 21.07 2.30 9.64
N PHE A 144 20.14 3.12 10.11
CA PHE A 144 19.06 3.73 9.34
C PHE A 144 18.96 5.21 9.66
N SER A 145 18.33 5.97 8.78
CA SER A 145 17.76 7.30 9.04
C SER A 145 16.23 7.20 9.13
N VAL A 146 15.63 7.92 10.07
CA VAL A 146 14.18 8.05 10.18
C VAL A 146 13.68 8.93 9.04
N ALA A 147 12.98 8.34 8.08
CA ALA A 147 12.44 9.02 6.90
C ALA A 147 11.08 9.65 7.20
N ALA A 148 10.23 8.95 7.97
CA ALA A 148 8.96 9.46 8.46
C ALA A 148 8.69 8.93 9.86
N ALA A 149 8.08 9.74 10.72
CA ALA A 149 7.60 9.34 12.03
C ALA A 149 6.44 10.26 12.43
N GLY A 150 5.30 9.68 12.77
CA GLY A 150 4.15 10.49 13.15
C GLY A 150 2.86 9.69 13.34
N PRO A 151 1.76 10.39 13.66
CA PRO A 151 0.46 9.77 13.77
C PRO A 151 -0.08 9.37 12.39
N ALA A 152 -0.71 8.20 12.36
CA ALA A 152 -1.44 7.61 11.25
C ALA A 152 -2.81 7.16 11.76
N GLN A 153 -3.80 7.09 10.89
CA GLN A 153 -5.08 6.45 11.19
C GLN A 153 -5.58 5.69 9.96
N LEU A 154 -6.19 4.52 10.21
CA LEU A 154 -6.89 3.80 9.15
C LEU A 154 -8.15 4.58 8.77
N VAL A 155 -8.34 4.86 7.48
CA VAL A 155 -9.52 5.58 6.98
C VAL A 155 -10.47 4.70 6.18
N ALA A 156 -9.94 3.70 5.46
CA ALA A 156 -10.73 2.73 4.73
C ALA A 156 -9.93 1.45 4.52
N ALA A 157 -10.62 0.34 4.25
CA ALA A 157 -9.98 -0.91 3.90
C ALA A 157 -10.89 -1.75 3.00
N GLN A 158 -10.31 -2.61 2.18
CA GLN A 158 -11.02 -3.56 1.34
C GLN A 158 -10.27 -4.90 1.25
N GLY A 159 -11.00 -5.97 0.93
CA GLY A 159 -10.43 -7.30 0.77
C GLY A 159 -9.98 -7.93 2.08
N GLU A 160 -8.99 -8.82 1.99
CA GLU A 160 -8.47 -9.65 3.06
C GLU A 160 -7.24 -9.05 3.74
N LEU A 161 -7.21 -9.11 5.07
CA LEU A 161 -6.17 -8.43 5.86
C LEU A 161 -5.69 -9.34 7.00
N PRO A 162 -4.36 -9.47 7.21
CA PRO A 162 -3.80 -10.31 8.27
C PRO A 162 -4.04 -9.69 9.65
N ARG A 163 -4.13 -8.35 9.72
CA ARG A 163 -4.48 -7.56 10.90
C ARG A 163 -5.23 -6.30 10.43
N LEU A 164 -5.98 -5.70 11.34
CA LEU A 164 -6.74 -4.49 11.05
C LEU A 164 -6.65 -3.52 12.24
N ALA A 165 -6.07 -2.35 12.01
CA ALA A 165 -6.10 -1.27 12.99
C ALA A 165 -7.55 -0.78 13.20
N PRO A 166 -7.92 -0.29 14.39
CA PRO A 166 -9.24 0.27 14.61
C PRO A 166 -9.49 1.48 13.69
N LEU A 167 -10.64 1.47 13.01
CA LEU A 167 -11.03 2.52 12.07
C LEU A 167 -11.09 3.90 12.76
N GLY A 168 -10.41 4.90 12.17
CA GLY A 168 -10.41 6.28 12.64
C GLY A 168 -9.67 6.54 13.96
N GLN A 169 -9.01 5.54 14.53
CA GLN A 169 -8.20 5.72 15.74
C GLN A 169 -6.75 6.01 15.36
N PRO A 170 -6.13 7.06 15.94
CA PRO A 170 -4.74 7.38 15.66
C PRO A 170 -3.81 6.38 16.34
N PHE A 171 -2.76 5.99 15.63
CA PHE A 171 -1.62 5.22 16.11
C PHE A 171 -0.33 5.81 15.51
N ALA A 172 0.84 5.40 15.99
CA ALA A 172 2.10 5.89 15.44
C ALA A 172 2.62 4.95 14.34
N MET A 173 3.16 5.53 13.28
CA MET A 173 3.87 4.81 12.23
C MET A 173 5.23 5.46 11.98
N VAL A 174 6.23 4.63 11.69
CA VAL A 174 7.60 5.05 11.47
C VAL A 174 8.15 4.34 10.23
N GLU A 175 8.72 5.10 9.30
CA GLU A 175 9.50 4.58 8.19
C GLU A 175 10.97 4.94 8.40
N LEU A 176 11.84 3.95 8.30
CA LEU A 176 13.28 4.12 8.29
C LEU A 176 13.87 3.66 6.96
N ARG A 177 14.91 4.35 6.53
CA ARG A 177 15.65 4.03 5.31
C ARG A 177 17.13 3.94 5.61
N SER A 178 17.81 3.01 4.96
CA SER A 178 19.27 2.88 5.07
C SER A 178 19.94 3.24 3.76
N GLU A 179 21.25 3.49 3.82
CA GLU A 179 22.03 3.95 2.67
C GLU A 179 22.05 2.94 1.51
N ASP A 180 21.95 1.65 1.80
CA ASP A 180 21.90 0.58 0.80
C ASP A 180 20.50 0.35 0.20
N GLY A 181 19.54 1.23 0.50
CA GLY A 181 18.21 1.25 -0.12
C GLY A 181 17.16 0.38 0.58
N GLU A 182 17.49 -0.21 1.72
CA GLU A 182 16.51 -0.95 2.52
C GLU A 182 15.58 -0.02 3.29
N VAL A 183 14.30 -0.41 3.33
CA VAL A 183 13.21 0.27 4.03
C VAL A 183 12.73 -0.61 5.18
N LEU A 184 12.51 0.00 6.35
CA LEU A 184 11.89 -0.61 7.51
C LEU A 184 10.64 0.19 7.89
N SER A 185 9.48 -0.47 7.94
CA SER A 185 8.23 0.13 8.44
C SER A 185 7.92 -0.44 9.82
N ILE A 186 7.51 0.42 10.75
CA ILE A 186 7.06 0.05 12.08
C ILE A 186 5.68 0.65 12.31
N ASP A 187 4.71 -0.23 12.56
CA ASP A 187 3.33 0.11 12.87
C ASP A 187 3.05 -0.21 14.35
N TYR A 188 2.71 0.82 15.13
CA TYR A 188 2.39 0.74 16.55
C TYR A 188 0.88 0.64 16.84
N ALA A 189 0.03 0.31 15.86
CA ALA A 189 -1.42 0.16 16.05
C ALA A 189 -1.79 -0.96 17.03
N LEU A 190 -0.97 -2.01 17.11
CA LEU A 190 -1.18 -3.19 17.94
C LEU A 190 0.10 -3.54 18.73
N GLN A 191 -0.05 -4.40 19.75
CA GLN A 191 1.05 -4.89 20.57
C GLN A 191 1.25 -6.41 20.40
N PRO A 192 2.48 -6.90 20.15
CA PRO A 192 3.69 -6.11 19.87
C PRO A 192 3.57 -5.33 18.54
N PRO A 193 4.37 -4.26 18.33
CA PRO A 193 4.37 -3.50 17.08
C PRO A 193 4.69 -4.39 15.89
N ARG A 194 4.09 -4.08 14.74
CA ARG A 194 4.38 -4.78 13.50
C ARG A 194 5.60 -4.14 12.85
N VAL A 195 6.58 -4.97 12.51
CA VAL A 195 7.79 -4.54 11.82
C VAL A 195 7.84 -5.21 10.46
N GLU A 196 8.09 -4.43 9.42
CA GLU A 196 8.30 -4.94 8.07
C GLU A 196 9.58 -4.40 7.47
N ARG A 197 10.22 -5.22 6.64
CA ARG A 197 11.48 -4.89 5.97
C ARG A 197 11.38 -5.15 4.48
N GLY A 198 11.98 -4.28 3.68
CA GLY A 198 11.91 -4.39 2.24
C GLY A 198 12.73 -3.34 1.50
N ARG A 199 12.26 -2.98 0.31
CA ARG A 199 12.95 -2.03 -0.57
C ARG A 199 11.95 -1.26 -1.44
N SER A 200 12.39 -0.10 -1.93
CA SER A 200 11.66 0.58 -2.99
C SER A 200 11.65 -0.27 -4.27
N VAL A 201 10.51 -0.24 -4.97
CA VAL A 201 10.28 -0.97 -6.22
C VAL A 201 9.62 -0.03 -7.24
N ARG A 202 9.72 -0.39 -8.52
CA ARG A 202 8.95 0.25 -9.60
C ARG A 202 7.90 -0.74 -10.08
N LEU A 203 6.70 -0.27 -10.39
CA LEU A 203 5.62 -1.16 -10.86
C LEU A 203 6.01 -1.94 -12.12
N GLU A 204 6.77 -1.32 -13.03
CA GLU A 204 7.29 -1.96 -14.25
C GLU A 204 8.19 -3.18 -13.96
N ASP A 205 8.89 -3.19 -12.82
CA ASP A 205 9.75 -4.30 -12.41
C ASP A 205 8.93 -5.46 -11.82
N LEU A 206 7.69 -5.20 -11.39
CA LEU A 206 6.80 -6.18 -10.75
C LEU A 206 6.01 -7.02 -11.76
N GLN A 207 6.11 -6.75 -13.06
CA GLN A 207 5.43 -7.52 -14.12
C GLN A 207 3.93 -7.68 -13.85
N LEU A 208 3.28 -6.59 -13.45
CA LEU A 208 1.90 -6.61 -12.99
C LEU A 208 0.91 -6.91 -14.12
N THR A 209 -0.16 -7.61 -13.75
CA THR A 209 -1.31 -7.95 -14.58
C THR A 209 -2.59 -7.72 -13.79
N GLY A 210 -3.70 -7.48 -14.49
CA GLY A 210 -4.98 -7.18 -13.83
C GLY A 210 -5.01 -5.83 -13.13
N LEU A 211 -4.25 -4.85 -13.62
CA LEU A 211 -4.35 -3.45 -13.19
C LEU A 211 -5.71 -2.84 -13.59
N ALA A 212 -6.11 -1.77 -12.93
CA ALA A 212 -7.33 -1.05 -13.29
C ALA A 212 -7.20 -0.43 -14.70
N ASP A 213 -8.21 -0.63 -15.55
CA ASP A 213 -8.22 -0.20 -16.96
C ASP A 213 -7.98 1.32 -17.13
N ASP A 214 -8.40 2.14 -16.15
CA ASP A 214 -8.28 3.60 -16.18
C ASP A 214 -6.86 4.12 -15.90
N ALA A 215 -5.96 3.29 -15.37
CA ALA A 215 -4.58 3.70 -15.10
C ALA A 215 -3.64 3.50 -16.30
N VAL A 216 -4.14 2.88 -17.37
CA VAL A 216 -3.53 2.92 -18.70
C VAL A 216 -4.25 3.96 -19.56
N LYS A 217 -4.60 5.12 -19.00
CA LYS A 217 -4.53 6.31 -19.84
C LYS A 217 -3.08 6.49 -20.17
N GLN A 218 -2.69 6.05 -21.37
CA GLN A 218 -1.48 6.55 -22.00
C GLN A 218 -1.47 8.05 -21.77
N GLU A 219 -0.43 8.57 -21.12
CA GLU A 219 -0.11 10.00 -21.09
C GLU A 219 0.09 10.44 -22.54
N GLY A 220 -1.02 10.65 -23.23
CA GLY A 220 -1.07 11.09 -24.60
C GLY A 220 -0.62 12.52 -24.56
N ALA A 221 0.67 12.72 -24.83
CA ALA A 221 1.30 14.03 -24.74
C ALA A 221 0.42 15.09 -25.40
N ARG A 222 -0.17 15.97 -24.59
CA ARG A 222 -1.04 17.04 -25.07
C ARG A 222 -0.15 18.07 -25.73
N GLN A 223 -0.36 18.34 -27.02
CA GLN A 223 0.30 19.44 -27.71
C GLN A 223 -0.65 20.64 -27.87
N PHE A 224 -0.13 21.84 -27.71
CA PHE A 224 -0.84 23.07 -28.04
C PHE A 224 0.13 24.09 -28.66
N ALA A 225 -0.41 25.08 -29.37
CA ALA A 225 0.39 26.16 -29.94
C ALA A 225 0.72 27.21 -28.87
N CYS A 226 1.99 27.60 -28.76
CA CYS A 226 2.44 28.65 -27.85
C CYS A 226 1.63 29.95 -28.11
N PRO A 227 0.98 30.55 -27.11
CA PRO A 227 0.18 31.76 -27.30
C PRO A 227 1.02 32.98 -27.71
N ASN A 228 2.34 32.95 -27.49
CA ASN A 228 3.24 34.05 -27.84
C ASN A 228 3.85 33.93 -29.25
N CYS A 229 4.18 32.71 -29.72
CA CYS A 229 4.91 32.53 -30.99
C CYS A 229 4.34 31.46 -31.93
N GLY A 230 3.29 30.74 -31.53
CA GLY A 230 2.67 29.69 -32.32
C GLY A 230 3.44 28.36 -32.39
N ALA A 231 4.66 28.28 -31.85
CA ALA A 231 5.44 27.04 -31.85
C ALA A 231 4.73 25.93 -31.04
N PRO A 232 4.82 24.66 -31.48
CA PRO A 232 4.20 23.55 -30.75
C PRO A 232 4.87 23.35 -29.39
N VAL A 233 4.07 23.23 -28.35
CA VAL A 233 4.49 22.94 -26.98
C VAL A 233 3.90 21.59 -26.57
N LEU A 234 4.77 20.64 -26.23
CA LEU A 234 4.41 19.29 -25.83
C LEU A 234 4.36 19.18 -24.30
N VAL A 235 3.20 18.81 -23.77
CA VAL A 235 2.99 18.52 -22.34
C VAL A 235 3.10 17.01 -22.15
N LYS A 236 4.08 16.56 -21.38
CA LYS A 236 4.33 15.11 -21.15
C LYS A 236 3.54 14.55 -19.98
N LEU A 237 3.33 15.34 -18.94
CA LEU A 237 2.61 14.95 -17.71
C LEU A 237 1.35 15.80 -17.58
N ASP A 238 0.20 15.18 -17.35
CA ASP A 238 -1.07 15.90 -17.17
C ASP A 238 -1.08 16.80 -15.92
N SER A 239 -0.19 16.53 -14.96
CA SER A 239 0.01 17.33 -13.75
C SER A 239 0.78 18.64 -13.99
N THR A 240 1.32 18.87 -15.19
CA THR A 240 2.11 20.06 -15.53
C THR A 240 1.27 21.33 -15.37
N LYS A 241 1.65 22.22 -14.44
CA LYS A 241 0.96 23.50 -14.20
C LYS A 241 1.52 24.65 -15.03
N SER A 242 2.81 24.59 -15.37
CA SER A 242 3.47 25.57 -16.21
C SER A 242 4.56 24.94 -17.04
N ILE A 243 4.80 25.51 -18.22
CA ILE A 243 5.80 25.02 -19.18
C ILE A 243 6.41 26.20 -19.93
N THR A 244 7.72 26.15 -20.18
CA THR A 244 8.43 27.15 -20.98
C THR A 244 8.43 26.74 -22.44
N CYS A 245 8.02 27.64 -23.33
CA CYS A 245 8.10 27.41 -24.77
C CYS A 245 9.56 27.21 -25.20
N PRO A 246 9.90 26.12 -25.90
CA PRO A 246 11.29 25.84 -26.28
C PRO A 246 11.82 26.81 -27.36
N THR A 247 10.94 27.50 -28.08
CA THR A 247 11.31 28.40 -29.18
C THR A 247 11.49 29.85 -28.74
N CYS A 248 10.54 30.40 -27.97
CA CYS A 248 10.56 31.82 -27.59
C CYS A 248 10.77 32.07 -26.10
N ALA A 249 11.00 31.03 -25.30
CA ALA A 249 11.20 31.07 -23.86
C ALA A 249 10.05 31.70 -23.05
N SER A 250 8.87 31.88 -23.65
CA SER A 250 7.67 32.33 -22.94
C SER A 250 7.22 31.28 -21.92
N LEU A 251 7.01 31.69 -20.67
CA LEU A 251 6.41 30.87 -19.64
C LEU A 251 4.89 30.82 -19.85
N ILE A 252 4.34 29.61 -19.91
CA ILE A 252 2.92 29.36 -20.18
C ILE A 252 2.35 28.60 -18.99
N THR A 253 1.23 29.09 -18.45
CA THR A 253 0.43 28.38 -17.44
C THR A 253 -0.66 27.58 -18.15
N LEU A 254 -0.84 26.31 -17.80
CA LEU A 254 -1.67 25.32 -18.53
C LEU A 254 -3.09 25.16 -18.00
#